data_AF-A0A9E5EXK4-F1
#
_entry.id   AF-A0A9E5EXK4-F1
#
_cell.length_a   1.000
_cell.length_b   1.000
_cell.length_c   1.000
_cell.angle_alpha   90.00
_cell.angle_beta   90.00
_cell.angle_gamma   90.00
#
_symmetry.space_group_name_H-M   'P 1'
#
loop_
_entity.id
_entity.type
_entity.pdbx_description
1 polymer ?
#
loop_
_entity_poly.entity_id
_entity_poly.type
_entity_poly.pdbx_seq_one_letter_code
_entity_poly.pdbx_strand_id
1 'polypeptide(L)'
;HKVPTGYIDRHMILQVRAKFQGEELNPIEGLTLGHWVDKALVGNAGVLFGRPLLNTDKQGVQPFWQGDVDIVDSRLEPEMAKAWVWKFPRETESVQVSLIYRPFWKEQQLIKGWASQDVMVFEKTLIIK
;
A
#
# COMPACT_ATOMS: atom_id res chain seq x y z
N HIS A 1 -7.13 -16.99 8.91
CA HIS A 1 -6.91 -15.72 9.66
C HIS A 1 -6.77 -14.56 8.67
N LYS A 2 -6.94 -13.30 9.11
CA LYS A 2 -6.78 -12.14 8.20
C LYS A 2 -5.32 -11.97 7.76
N VAL A 3 -5.06 -11.42 6.58
CA VAL A 3 -3.70 -11.24 6.05
C VAL A 3 -3.38 -9.76 5.76
N PRO A 4 -2.25 -9.23 6.29
CA PRO A 4 -1.31 -9.88 7.20
C PRO A 4 -1.88 -10.00 8.64
N THR A 5 -1.56 -11.09 9.34
CA THR A 5 -2.01 -11.32 10.72
C THR A 5 -0.99 -10.86 11.77
N GLY A 6 -1.43 -10.77 13.02
CA GLY A 6 -0.61 -10.44 14.17
C GLY A 6 -0.61 -8.96 14.49
N TYR A 7 0.60 -8.42 14.74
CA TYR A 7 0.82 -7.05 15.20
C TYR A 7 0.25 -5.98 14.26
N ILE A 8 -0.30 -4.90 14.82
CA ILE A 8 -1.13 -3.92 14.10
C ILE A 8 -0.36 -3.11 13.05
N ASP A 9 0.95 -2.95 13.21
CA ASP A 9 1.77 -2.24 12.22
C ASP A 9 2.09 -3.07 10.98
N ARG A 10 1.79 -4.37 11.00
CA ARG A 10 2.00 -5.25 9.85
C ARG A 10 0.99 -4.91 8.77
N HIS A 11 1.48 -4.65 7.56
CA HIS A 11 0.64 -4.35 6.42
C HIS A 11 1.26 -4.86 5.13
N MET A 12 0.44 -5.00 4.10
CA MET A 12 0.87 -5.23 2.74
C MET A 12 0.38 -4.12 1.83
N ILE A 13 1.16 -3.78 0.82
CA ILE A 13 0.83 -2.78 -0.18
C ILE A 13 0.88 -3.47 -1.54
N LEU A 14 -0.28 -3.57 -2.19
CA LEU A 14 -0.35 -3.87 -3.61
C LEU A 14 -0.13 -2.55 -4.36
N GLN A 15 0.93 -2.48 -5.15
CA GLN A 15 1.25 -1.32 -5.97
C GLN A 15 1.17 -1.72 -7.45
N VAL A 16 0.62 -0.82 -8.25
CA VAL A 16 0.55 -0.96 -9.71
C VAL A 16 1.21 0.28 -10.32
N ARG A 17 2.32 0.10 -11.04
CA ARG A 17 3.08 1.19 -11.65
C ARG A 17 3.03 1.04 -13.15
N ALA A 18 2.35 1.95 -13.83
CA ALA A 18 2.39 2.06 -15.27
C ALA A 18 3.53 2.99 -15.69
N LYS A 19 4.21 2.68 -16.79
CA LYS A 19 5.27 3.53 -17.34
C LYS A 19 5.10 3.78 -18.82
N PHE A 20 5.54 4.96 -19.25
CA PHE A 20 5.72 5.37 -20.64
C PHE A 20 7.00 6.18 -20.76
N GLN A 21 7.93 5.76 -21.63
CA GLN A 21 9.21 6.43 -21.84
C GLN A 21 10.04 6.62 -20.54
N GLY A 22 9.88 5.69 -19.60
CA GLY A 22 10.56 5.73 -18.30
C GLY A 22 9.84 6.52 -17.20
N GLU A 23 8.86 7.34 -17.56
CA GLU A 23 8.05 8.12 -16.62
C GLU A 23 6.85 7.32 -16.10
N GLU A 24 6.46 7.56 -14.84
CA GLU A 24 5.32 6.87 -14.23
C GLU A 24 4.00 7.56 -14.60
N LEU A 25 3.02 6.76 -14.97
CA LEU A 25 1.68 7.23 -15.30
C LEU A 25 0.72 6.96 -14.14
N ASN A 26 -0.10 7.96 -13.84
CA ASN A 26 -1.23 7.81 -12.94
C ASN A 26 -2.36 7.02 -13.60
N PRO A 27 -3.14 6.26 -12.82
CA PRO A 27 -4.34 5.61 -13.34
C PRO A 27 -5.40 6.67 -13.72
N ILE A 28 -6.13 6.42 -14.81
CA ILE A 28 -7.35 7.14 -15.17
C ILE A 28 -8.51 6.70 -14.27
N GLU A 29 -8.58 5.40 -13.98
CA GLU A 29 -9.56 4.81 -13.07
C GLU A 29 -8.89 3.75 -12.17
N GLY A 30 -9.42 3.59 -10.96
CA GLY A 30 -9.00 2.58 -10.00
C GLY A 30 -8.65 3.17 -8.64
N LEU A 31 -8.31 2.31 -7.69
CA LEU A 31 -7.95 2.73 -6.33
C LEU A 31 -6.54 3.33 -6.30
N THR A 32 -6.36 4.39 -5.52
CA THR A 32 -5.06 4.98 -5.25
C THR A 32 -4.72 4.85 -3.78
N LEU A 33 -3.43 4.78 -3.48
CA LEU A 33 -2.93 4.75 -2.12
C LEU A 33 -3.18 6.10 -1.45
N GLY A 34 -3.81 6.05 -0.27
CA GLY A 34 -4.12 7.24 0.52
C GLY A 34 -2.87 7.91 1.08
N HIS A 35 -3.00 9.19 1.45
CA HIS A 35 -1.90 10.03 1.94
C HIS A 35 -1.18 9.48 3.17
N TRP A 36 -1.89 8.72 3.99
CA TRP A 36 -1.43 8.16 5.25
C TRP A 36 -0.68 6.81 5.10
N VAL A 37 -0.60 6.22 3.90
CA VAL A 37 0.10 4.94 3.70
C VAL A 37 1.62 5.12 3.71
N ASP A 38 2.11 6.02 2.87
CA ASP A 38 3.51 6.38 2.70
C ASP A 38 3.54 7.63 1.81
N LYS A 39 4.21 8.70 2.25
CA LYS A 39 4.30 9.96 1.49
C LYS A 39 4.88 9.77 0.08
N ALA A 40 5.76 8.80 -0.10
CA ALA A 40 6.35 8.49 -1.40
C ALA A 40 5.42 7.73 -2.34
N LEU A 41 4.31 7.19 -1.83
CA LEU A 41 3.38 6.35 -2.59
C LEU A 41 1.99 6.97 -2.75
N VAL A 42 1.75 8.15 -2.19
CA VAL A 42 0.45 8.83 -2.22
C VAL A 42 0.02 9.07 -3.66
N GLY A 43 -1.23 8.73 -3.96
CA GLY A 43 -1.79 8.91 -5.30
C GLY A 43 -1.40 7.82 -6.30
N ASN A 44 -0.40 6.99 -6.00
CA ASN A 44 -0.05 5.86 -6.85
C ASN A 44 -1.18 4.83 -6.87
N ALA A 45 -1.37 4.17 -8.00
CA ALA A 45 -2.33 3.07 -8.11
C ALA A 45 -1.94 1.93 -7.15
N GLY A 46 -2.91 1.50 -6.33
CA GLY A 46 -2.65 0.46 -5.36
C GLY A 46 -3.71 0.29 -4.30
N VAL A 47 -3.50 -0.70 -3.45
CA VAL A 47 -4.36 -1.05 -2.32
C VAL A 47 -3.51 -1.37 -1.11
N LEU A 48 -3.93 -0.89 0.04
CA LEU A 48 -3.37 -1.28 1.32
C LEU A 48 -4.19 -2.41 1.95
N PHE A 49 -3.49 -3.43 2.43
CA PHE A 49 -4.00 -4.43 3.36
C PHE A 49 -3.36 -4.24 4.72
N GLY A 50 -4.05 -3.54 5.61
CA GLY A 50 -3.50 -3.21 6.92
C GLY A 50 -4.60 -2.83 7.90
N ARG A 51 -4.18 -2.55 9.13
CA ARG A 51 -5.07 -2.04 10.17
C ARG A 51 -4.48 -0.75 10.73
N PRO A 52 -4.35 0.32 9.92
CA PRO A 52 -3.84 1.60 10.40
C PRO A 52 -4.68 2.11 11.57
N LEU A 53 -3.98 2.67 12.54
CA LEU A 53 -4.55 3.57 13.53
C LEU A 53 -4.29 4.97 13.00
N LEU A 54 -5.34 5.72 12.71
CA LEU A 54 -5.20 7.08 12.23
C LEU A 54 -5.13 8.04 13.43
N ASN A 55 -4.33 9.10 13.33
CA ASN A 55 -4.38 10.20 14.29
C ASN A 55 -5.76 10.90 14.29
N THR A 56 -6.02 11.73 15.29
CA THR A 56 -7.30 12.45 15.46
C THR A 56 -7.72 13.23 14.20
N ASP A 57 -6.75 13.78 13.45
CA ASP A 57 -7.00 14.53 12.21
C ASP A 57 -7.16 13.65 10.96
N LYS A 58 -6.99 12.32 11.08
CA LYS A 58 -7.02 11.34 9.97
C LYS A 58 -5.99 11.60 8.86
N GLN A 59 -4.90 12.29 9.21
CA GLN A 59 -3.85 12.68 8.27
C GLN A 59 -2.63 11.76 8.29
N GLY A 60 -2.45 10.94 9.32
CA GLY A 60 -1.28 10.08 9.45
C GLY A 60 -1.50 8.88 10.35
N VAL A 61 -0.53 7.97 10.38
CA VAL A 61 -0.61 6.77 11.20
C VAL A 61 -0.07 7.07 12.59
N GLN A 62 -0.91 6.92 13.60
CA GLN A 62 -0.50 7.07 14.98
C GLN A 62 0.04 5.75 15.55
N PRO A 63 0.93 5.81 16.54
CA PRO A 63 1.36 4.62 17.25
C PRO A 63 0.19 3.96 18.00
N PHE A 64 0.21 2.63 18.10
CA PHE A 64 -0.86 1.86 18.76
C PHE A 64 -1.03 2.10 20.26
N TRP A 65 -0.06 2.71 20.92
CA TRP A 65 -0.13 3.06 22.33
C TRP A 65 -0.74 4.45 22.58
N GLN A 66 -1.05 5.23 21.54
CA GLN A 66 -1.74 6.51 21.65
C GLN A 66 -3.24 6.28 21.46
N GLY A 67 -4.03 6.62 22.48
CA GLY A 67 -5.47 6.33 22.55
C GLY A 67 -6.30 7.29 21.72
N ASP A 68 -6.72 6.85 20.55
CA ASP A 68 -7.89 7.32 19.78
C ASP A 68 -8.17 6.25 18.71
N VAL A 69 -9.43 5.85 18.49
CA VAL A 69 -9.72 4.50 17.96
C VAL A 69 -10.41 4.47 16.60
N ASP A 70 -10.09 5.40 15.70
CA ASP A 70 -10.49 5.27 14.31
C ASP A 70 -9.57 4.27 13.60
N ILE A 71 -10.02 3.01 13.63
CA ILE A 71 -9.36 1.88 13.00
C ILE A 71 -10.05 1.53 11.69
N VAL A 72 -9.32 1.63 10.59
CA VAL A 72 -9.74 1.06 9.31
C VAL A 72 -9.06 -0.29 9.15
N ASP A 73 -9.79 -1.40 9.25
CA ASP A 73 -9.23 -2.73 9.00
C ASP A 73 -9.47 -3.15 7.54
N SER A 74 -8.46 -2.96 6.68
CA SER A 74 -8.49 -3.31 5.27
C SER A 74 -7.77 -4.63 4.95
N ARG A 75 -7.34 -5.39 5.98
CA ARG A 75 -6.66 -6.67 5.79
C ARG A 75 -7.54 -7.65 5.00
N LEU A 76 -6.91 -8.54 4.26
CA LEU A 76 -7.61 -9.60 3.53
C LEU A 76 -8.27 -10.55 4.51
N GLU A 77 -9.56 -10.83 4.32
CA GLU A 77 -10.26 -11.88 5.07
C GLU A 77 -9.74 -13.28 4.67
N PRO A 78 -9.84 -14.27 5.57
CA PRO A 78 -9.47 -15.65 5.26
C PRO A 78 -10.17 -16.15 3.99
N GLU A 79 -9.44 -16.87 3.13
CA GLU A 79 -9.96 -17.56 1.93
C GLU A 79 -10.63 -16.64 0.89
N MET A 80 -10.56 -15.33 1.08
CA MET A 80 -11.18 -14.37 0.19
C MET A 80 -10.20 -13.96 -0.92
N ALA A 81 -10.57 -14.26 -2.16
CA ALA A 81 -9.96 -13.62 -3.32
C ALA A 81 -10.62 -12.25 -3.54
N LYS A 82 -9.80 -11.21 -3.72
CA LYS A 82 -10.26 -9.89 -4.15
C LYS A 82 -9.58 -9.53 -5.47
N ALA A 83 -10.34 -8.89 -6.34
CA ALA A 83 -9.86 -8.36 -7.61
C ALA A 83 -10.10 -6.86 -7.64
N TRP A 84 -9.13 -6.14 -8.23
CA TRP A 84 -9.22 -4.73 -8.50
C TRP A 84 -8.86 -4.50 -9.96
N VAL A 85 -9.43 -3.46 -10.54
CA VAL A 85 -9.21 -3.08 -11.92
C VAL A 85 -8.69 -1.65 -11.92
N TRP A 86 -7.62 -1.44 -12.66
CA TRP A 86 -7.07 -0.12 -12.97
C TRP A 86 -7.10 0.09 -14.47
N LYS A 87 -7.41 1.32 -14.88
CA LYS A 87 -7.25 1.76 -16.26
C LYS A 87 -6.15 2.80 -16.30
N PHE A 88 -5.18 2.61 -17.18
CA PHE A 88 -4.09 3.54 -17.43
C PHE A 88 -4.22 4.17 -18.81
N PRO A 89 -3.52 5.29 -19.08
CA PRO A 89 -3.46 5.91 -20.39
C PRO A 89 -2.99 4.93 -21.48
N ARG A 90 -3.45 5.14 -22.71
CA ARG A 90 -3.24 4.22 -23.84
C ARG A 90 -1.77 4.10 -24.23
N GLU A 91 -1.00 5.14 -23.99
CA GLU A 91 0.44 5.23 -24.21
C GLU A 91 1.25 4.35 -23.24
N THR A 92 0.63 3.71 -22.25
CA THR A 92 1.34 2.83 -21.31
C THR A 92 2.11 1.72 -22.04
N GLU A 93 3.42 1.66 -21.84
CA GLU A 93 4.34 0.66 -22.41
C GLU A 93 4.54 -0.54 -21.48
N SER A 94 4.46 -0.32 -20.18
CA SER A 94 4.61 -1.40 -19.21
C SER A 94 3.81 -1.15 -17.95
N VAL A 95 3.40 -2.24 -17.30
CA VAL A 95 2.76 -2.22 -15.99
C VAL A 95 3.49 -3.19 -15.07
N GLN A 96 4.03 -2.67 -13.97
CA GLN A 96 4.58 -3.47 -12.89
C GLN A 96 3.55 -3.60 -11.77
N VAL A 97 3.31 -4.84 -11.33
CA VAL A 97 2.46 -5.15 -10.17
C VAL A 97 3.35 -5.75 -9.10
N SER A 98 3.37 -5.14 -7.93
CA SER A 98 4.15 -5.60 -6.78
C SER A 98 3.28 -5.70 -5.53
N LEU A 99 3.46 -6.77 -4.75
CA LEU A 99 2.92 -6.90 -3.41
C LEU A 99 4.07 -6.83 -2.41
N ILE A 100 4.06 -5.80 -1.57
CA ILE A 100 5.12 -5.51 -0.63
C ILE A 100 4.58 -5.74 0.77
N TYR A 101 5.25 -6.56 1.58
CA TYR A 101 4.97 -6.71 3.01
C TYR A 101 5.89 -5.81 3.83
N ARG A 102 5.31 -5.14 4.82
CA ARG A 102 6.02 -4.26 5.76
C ARG A 102 5.70 -4.67 7.20
N PRO A 103 6.72 -4.98 8.02
CA PRO A 103 6.52 -5.30 9.43
C PRO A 103 6.04 -4.11 10.27
N PHE A 104 6.44 -2.90 9.89
CA PHE A 104 6.16 -1.65 10.59
C PHE A 104 5.84 -0.51 9.61
N TRP A 105 5.03 0.46 10.01
CA TRP A 105 4.82 1.71 9.28
C TRP A 105 6.12 2.50 9.14
N LYS A 106 6.35 3.13 7.98
CA LYS A 106 7.58 3.91 7.72
C LYS A 106 7.77 5.03 8.73
N GLU A 107 6.71 5.75 9.09
CA GLU A 107 6.76 6.81 10.09
C GLU A 107 7.23 6.28 11.46
N GLN A 108 6.74 5.10 11.87
CA GLN A 108 7.17 4.46 13.13
C GLN A 108 8.63 3.99 13.07
N GLN A 109 9.06 3.43 11.93
CA GLN A 109 10.46 3.04 11.72
C GLN A 109 11.40 4.24 11.86
N LEU A 110 11.03 5.38 11.28
CA LEU A 110 11.80 6.63 11.35
C LEU A 110 11.85 7.17 12.78
N ILE A 111 10.72 7.23 13.50
CA ILE A 111 10.67 7.73 14.88
C ILE A 111 11.49 6.85 15.84
N LYS A 112 11.47 5.53 15.65
CA LYS A 112 12.13 4.58 16.56
C LYS A 112 13.55 4.20 16.13
N GLY A 113 14.00 4.62 14.94
CA GLY A 113 15.28 4.22 14.38
C GLY A 113 15.39 2.71 14.10
N TRP A 114 14.27 2.04 13.83
CA TRP A 114 14.27 0.60 13.60
C TRP A 114 14.77 0.25 12.19
N ALA A 115 15.78 -0.62 12.12
CA ALA A 115 16.20 -1.24 10.88
C ALA A 115 15.18 -2.34 10.51
N SER A 116 14.20 -1.98 9.70
CA SER A 116 13.25 -2.94 9.13
C SER A 116 13.20 -2.76 7.62
N GLN A 117 13.28 -3.88 6.92
CA GLN A 117 13.26 -3.90 5.45
C GLN A 117 11.86 -4.24 4.95
N ASP A 118 11.51 -3.66 3.81
CA ASP A 118 10.34 -4.04 3.05
C ASP A 118 10.61 -5.41 2.40
N VAL A 119 9.63 -6.30 2.44
CA VAL A 119 9.74 -7.64 1.85
C VAL A 119 8.90 -7.67 0.58
N MET A 120 9.54 -7.89 -0.57
CA MET A 120 8.83 -8.11 -1.83
C MET A 120 8.21 -9.51 -1.82
N VAL A 121 6.89 -9.59 -1.66
CA VAL A 121 6.15 -10.86 -1.65
C VAL A 121 5.92 -11.36 -3.07
N PHE A 122 5.62 -10.43 -3.97
CA PHE A 122 5.37 -10.73 -5.38
C PHE A 122 5.76 -9.53 -6.21
N GLU A 123 6.34 -9.78 -7.38
CA GLU A 123 6.58 -8.76 -8.38
C GLU A 123 6.41 -9.36 -9.77
N LYS A 124 5.71 -8.65 -10.65
CA LYS A 124 5.58 -9.02 -12.05
C LYS A 124 5.45 -7.78 -12.92
N THR A 125 6.22 -7.76 -14.00
CA THR A 125 6.12 -6.72 -15.02
C THR A 125 5.47 -7.29 -16.28
N LEU A 126 4.53 -6.53 -16.83
CA LEU A 126 3.85 -6.79 -18.09
C LEU A 126 4.27 -5.72 -19.09
N ILE A 127 4.81 -6.12 -20.23
CA ILE A 127 5.09 -5.22 -21.34
C ILE A 127 3.86 -5.18 -22.24
N ILE A 128 3.36 -3.97 -22.49
CA ILE A 128 2.22 -3.70 -23.37
C ILE A 128 2.80 -3.41 -24.75
N LYS A 129 2.41 -4.22 -25.74
CA LYS A 129 2.81 -4.08 -27.14
C LYS A 129 1.73 -3.38 -27.95
#